data_AF-A0AAD9PFA1-F1
#
_entry.id   AF-A0AAD9PFA1-F1
#
_cell.length_a   1.000
_cell.length_b   1.000
_cell.length_c   1.000
_cell.angle_alpha   90.00
_cell.angle_beta   90.00
_cell.angle_gamma   90.00
#
_symmetry.space_group_name_H-M   'P 1'
#
loop_
_entity.id
_entity.type
_entity.pdbx_description
1 polymer ?
#
loop_
_entity_poly.entity_id
_entity_poly.type
_entity_poly.pdbx_seq_one_letter_code
_entity_poly.pdbx_strand_id
1 'polypeptide(L)'
;MMLHLRLIMRITWMDKLTNKDILERTGLPSMEDLLIRKNLRRTGHLMRMSPDRLPKQVLYSQLSSGHRKKGRTRLRFRIPSRET
;
A
#
# COMPACT_ATOMS: atom_id res chain seq x y z
N MET A 1 -9.56 -13.05 -4.59
CA MET A 1 -10.66 -12.32 -5.26
C MET A 1 -11.02 -12.95 -6.61
N MET A 2 -10.09 -13.07 -7.55
CA MET A 2 -10.39 -13.54 -8.92
C MET A 2 -10.99 -14.95 -9.03
N LEU A 3 -10.58 -15.89 -8.17
CA LEU A 3 -11.12 -17.25 -8.18
C LEU A 3 -12.63 -17.28 -7.91
N HIS A 4 -13.08 -16.58 -6.86
CA HIS A 4 -14.51 -16.50 -6.52
C HIS A 4 -15.32 -15.82 -7.62
N LEU A 5 -14.75 -14.77 -8.24
CA LEU A 5 -15.41 -14.07 -9.33
C LEU A 5 -15.62 -14.96 -10.56
N ARG A 6 -14.61 -15.78 -10.91
CA ARG A 6 -14.71 -16.78 -11.97
C ARG A 6 -15.76 -17.85 -11.67
N LEU A 7 -15.85 -18.30 -10.42
CA LEU A 7 -16.84 -19.30 -9.99
C LEU A 7 -18.27 -18.75 -10.08
N ILE A 8 -18.53 -17.55 -9.56
CA ILE A 8 -19.86 -16.91 -9.59
C ILE A 8 -20.31 -16.67 -11.04
N MET A 9 -19.39 -16.23 -11.91
CA MET A 9 -19.68 -15.99 -13.33
C MET A 9 -19.64 -17.27 -14.18
N ARG A 10 -19.38 -18.44 -13.59
CA ARG A 10 -19.27 -19.74 -14.26
C ARG A 10 -18.26 -19.74 -15.42
N ILE A 11 -17.15 -19.01 -15.28
CA ILE A 11 -16.10 -18.91 -16.29
C ILE A 11 -15.18 -20.12 -16.19
N THR A 12 -15.06 -20.84 -17.29
CA THR A 12 -14.18 -21.98 -17.46
C THR A 12 -12.87 -21.58 -18.14
N TRP A 13 -11.90 -22.48 -18.18
CA TRP A 13 -10.64 -22.26 -18.90
C TRP A 13 -10.85 -22.12 -20.42
N MET A 14 -11.93 -22.70 -20.98
CA MET A 14 -12.26 -22.65 -22.40
C MET A 14 -12.66 -21.24 -22.86
N ASP A 15 -13.21 -20.43 -21.97
CA ASP A 15 -13.67 -19.07 -22.27
C ASP A 15 -12.49 -18.10 -22.54
N LYS A 16 -11.27 -18.47 -22.13
CA LYS A 16 -10.03 -17.70 -22.33
C LYS A 16 -10.10 -16.23 -21.89
N LEU A 17 -11.03 -15.90 -20.99
CA LEU A 17 -11.21 -14.53 -20.49
C LEU A 17 -10.07 -14.12 -19.57
N THR A 18 -9.53 -12.94 -19.82
CA THR A 18 -8.48 -12.38 -18.97
C THR A 18 -9.07 -11.85 -17.67
N ASN A 19 -8.23 -11.74 -16.65
CA ASN A 19 -8.63 -11.16 -15.37
C ASN A 19 -9.09 -9.69 -15.52
N LYS A 20 -8.57 -8.95 -16.50
CA LYS A 20 -8.97 -7.56 -16.76
C LYS A 20 -10.39 -7.50 -17.30
N ASP A 21 -10.73 -8.34 -18.29
CA ASP A 21 -12.07 -8.39 -18.89
C ASP A 21 -13.14 -8.75 -17.86
N ILE A 22 -12.82 -9.66 -16.94
CA ILE A 22 -13.72 -10.05 -15.85
C ILE A 22 -13.98 -8.88 -14.90
N LEU A 23 -12.94 -8.10 -14.57
CA LEU A 23 -13.07 -6.92 -13.71
C LEU A 23 -13.87 -5.81 -14.40
N GLU A 24 -13.60 -5.53 -15.68
CA GLU A 24 -14.36 -4.55 -16.47
C GLU A 24 -15.83 -4.94 -16.58
N ARG A 25 -16.14 -6.20 -16.89
CA ARG A 25 -17.52 -6.71 -16.98
C ARG A 25 -18.29 -6.61 -15.67
N THR A 26 -17.59 -6.68 -14.54
CA THR A 26 -18.21 -6.59 -13.20
C THR A 26 -18.18 -5.17 -12.63
N GLY A 27 -17.54 -4.22 -13.33
CA GLY A 27 -17.31 -2.86 -12.82
C GLY A 27 -16.45 -2.84 -11.55
N LEU A 28 -15.71 -3.91 -11.28
CA LEU A 28 -14.90 -4.03 -10.08
C LEU A 28 -13.49 -3.47 -10.32
N PRO A 29 -12.96 -2.67 -9.38
CA PRO A 29 -11.59 -2.19 -9.46
C PRO A 29 -10.60 -3.34 -9.26
N SER A 30 -9.41 -3.21 -9.84
CA SER A 30 -8.32 -4.15 -9.59
C SER A 30 -7.92 -4.15 -8.11
N MET A 31 -7.32 -5.25 -7.67
CA MET A 31 -6.72 -5.34 -6.33
C MET A 31 -5.65 -4.24 -6.14
N GLU A 32 -4.89 -3.96 -7.19
CA GLU A 32 -3.87 -2.91 -7.21
C GLU A 32 -4.51 -1.54 -6.96
N ASP A 33 -5.58 -1.20 -7.68
CA ASP A 33 -6.32 0.06 -7.51
C ASP A 33 -6.91 0.20 -6.10
N LEU A 34 -7.38 -0.90 -5.52
CA LEU A 34 -7.90 -0.92 -4.15
C LEU A 34 -6.78 -0.63 -3.13
N LEU A 35 -5.62 -1.26 -3.31
CA LEU A 35 -4.45 -1.04 -2.46
C LEU A 35 -3.94 0.40 -2.58
N ILE A 36 -3.83 0.91 -3.80
CA ILE A 36 -3.42 2.30 -4.07
C ILE A 36 -4.40 3.27 -3.39
N ARG A 37 -5.71 3.11 -3.60
CA ARG A 37 -6.72 3.99 -2.96
C ARG A 37 -6.66 3.93 -1.44
N LYS A 38 -6.52 2.74 -0.84
CA LYS A 38 -6.39 2.58 0.62
C LYS A 38 -5.13 3.27 1.15
N ASN A 39 -4.01 3.08 0.47
CA ASN A 39 -2.74 3.69 0.83
C ASN A 39 -2.80 5.21 0.70
N LEU A 40 -3.35 5.75 -0.39
CA LEU A 40 -3.53 7.18 -0.59
C LEU A 40 -4.44 7.80 0.49
N ARG A 41 -5.55 7.14 0.83
CA ARG A 41 -6.42 7.61 1.93
C ARG A 41 -5.68 7.65 3.27
N ARG A 42 -4.89 6.61 3.57
CA ARG A 42 -4.10 6.53 4.79
C ARG A 42 -3.01 7.61 4.82
N THR A 43 -2.24 7.76 3.74
CA THR A 43 -1.19 8.78 3.64
C THR A 43 -1.78 10.18 3.70
N GLY A 44 -2.87 10.45 2.99
CA GLY A 44 -3.57 11.74 3.07
C GLY A 44 -4.07 12.05 4.48
N HIS A 45 -4.54 11.04 5.22
CA HIS A 45 -4.87 11.21 6.63
C HIS A 45 -3.64 11.53 7.48
N LEU A 46 -2.52 10.83 7.28
CA LEU A 46 -1.24 11.14 7.95
C LEU A 46 -0.75 12.55 7.64
N MET A 47 -0.92 13.03 6.41
CA MET A 47 -0.55 14.40 6.01
C MET A 47 -1.39 15.46 6.73
N ARG A 48 -2.68 15.18 6.99
CA ARG A 48 -3.58 16.09 7.73
C ARG A 48 -3.43 16.01 9.25
N MET A 49 -2.79 14.96 9.79
CA MET A 49 -2.50 14.90 11.23
C MET A 49 -1.60 16.06 11.65
N SER A 50 -1.65 16.45 12.92
CA SER A 50 -0.73 17.43 13.49
C SER A 50 0.71 16.88 13.54
N PRO A 51 1.74 17.74 13.40
CA PRO A 51 3.14 17.33 13.28
C PRO A 51 3.75 16.78 14.58
N ASP A 52 3.11 17.00 15.74
CA ASP A 52 3.46 16.38 17.03
C ASP A 52 3.16 14.87 17.06
N ARG A 53 2.29 14.39 16.17
CA ARG A 53 1.85 13.00 16.16
C ARG A 53 2.94 12.10 15.59
N LEU A 54 3.33 11.09 16.37
CA LEU A 54 4.33 10.09 16.00
C LEU A 54 4.15 9.53 14.58
N PRO A 55 2.94 9.16 14.09
CA PRO A 55 2.80 8.62 12.74
C PRO A 55 3.22 9.59 11.63
N LYS A 56 2.99 10.90 11.79
CA LYS A 56 3.39 11.93 10.83
C LYS A 56 4.88 12.23 10.95
N GLN A 57 5.40 12.30 12.18
CA GLN A 57 6.84 12.43 12.42
C GLN A 57 7.60 11.28 11.79
N VAL A 58 7.13 10.05 12.00
CA VAL A 58 7.67 8.85 11.37
C VAL A 58 7.61 9.01 9.86
N LEU A 59 6.45 9.30 9.26
CA LEU A 59 6.32 9.46 7.80
C LEU A 59 7.38 10.40 7.18
N TYR A 60 7.73 11.50 7.86
CA TYR A 60 8.69 12.50 7.39
C TYR A 60 10.08 12.42 8.04
N SER A 61 10.32 11.47 8.95
CA SER A 61 11.62 11.26 9.57
C SER A 61 12.56 10.62 8.57
N GLN A 62 13.13 11.44 7.69
CA GLN A 62 14.33 11.07 6.99
C GLN A 62 15.48 10.96 7.99
N LEU A 63 16.42 10.07 7.70
CA LEU A 63 17.67 9.93 8.44
C LEU A 63 18.47 11.24 8.22
N SER A 64 18.41 12.19 9.16
CA SER A 64 19.18 13.44 9.07
C SER A 64 20.69 13.19 9.16
N SER A 65 21.10 12.13 9.85
CA SER A 65 22.49 11.69 9.93
C SER A 65 22.58 10.18 10.21
N GLY A 66 23.44 9.48 9.45
CA GLY A 66 23.73 8.06 9.67
C GLY A 66 24.37 7.37 8.47
N HIS A 67 25.59 6.88 8.62
CA HIS A 67 26.28 6.11 7.59
C HIS A 67 25.77 4.64 7.58
N ARG A 68 25.36 4.17 6.40
CA ARG A 68 24.91 2.78 6.18
C ARG A 68 26.11 1.84 6.11
N LYS A 69 26.13 0.78 6.94
CA LYS A 69 27.03 -0.36 6.71
C LYS A 69 26.52 -1.22 5.53
N LYS A 70 27.41 -1.53 4.58
CA LYS A 70 27.12 -2.34 3.38
C LYS A 70 26.61 -3.74 3.81
N GLY A 71 25.53 -4.23 3.21
CA GLY A 71 24.98 -5.58 3.46
C GLY A 71 23.77 -5.68 4.40
N ARG A 72 23.36 -4.62 5.11
CA ARG A 72 22.17 -4.67 5.98
C ARG A 72 20.87 -4.46 5.19
N THR A 73 19.82 -5.23 5.48
CA THR A 73 18.46 -5.02 4.96
C THR A 73 18.05 -3.56 5.17
N ARG A 74 17.40 -2.94 4.17
CA ARG A 74 16.87 -1.57 4.32
C ARG A 74 15.76 -1.59 5.38
N LEU A 75 16.08 -1.39 6.67
CA LEU A 75 15.04 -1.37 7.69
C LEU A 75 15.21 -0.27 8.75
N ARG A 76 14.18 0.57 8.70
CA ARG A 76 13.40 1.18 9.80
C ARG A 76 13.85 2.52 10.36
N PHE A 77 12.80 3.33 10.53
CA PHE A 77 12.69 4.55 11.30
C PHE A 77 13.39 4.42 12.65
N ARG A 78 14.33 5.33 12.90
CA ARG A 78 14.77 5.68 14.25
C ARG A 78 13.68 6.58 14.81
N ILE A 79 12.99 6.13 15.86
CA ILE A 79 12.12 7.02 16.64
C ILE A 79 13.05 8.14 17.15
N PRO A 80 12.77 9.42 16.87
CA PRO A 80 13.57 10.50 17.42
C PRO A 80 13.49 10.39 18.95
N SER A 81 14.63 10.10 19.57
CA SER A 81 14.79 10.28 21.01
C SER A 81 14.48 11.74 21.30
N ARG A 82 13.53 11.99 22.20
CA ARG A 82 13.37 13.32 22.78
C ARG A 82 14.69 13.63 23.48
N GLU A 83 15.42 14.59 22.94
CA GLU A 83 16.62 15.14 23.59
C GLU A 83 16.14 15.79 24.90
N THR A 84 16.60 15.24 26.02
CA THR A 84 16.79 15.95 27.29
C THR A 84 18.18 16.54 27.31
#